data_AF-A0A838A8H8-F1
#
_entry.id   AF-A0A838A8H8-F1
#
_cell.length_a   1.000
_cell.length_b   1.000
_cell.length_c   1.000
_cell.angle_alpha   90.00
_cell.angle_beta   90.00
_cell.angle_gamma   90.00
#
_symmetry.space_group_name_H-M   'P 1'
#
loop_
_entity.id
_entity.type
_entity.pdbx_description
1 polymer ?
#
loop_
_entity_poly.entity_id
_entity_poly.type
_entity_poly.pdbx_seq_one_letter_code
_entity_poly.pdbx_strand_id
1 'polypeptide(L)'
;MWGWNHRHELEYRYENTAGQREHVYTERVNDQGFCFEHRPERRQRWLVTYTRCCADDYLGRVRARAGTWLVSVYRVLGAERTHLVSIRLRHPGGTREAGGDAGEYGTA
;
A
#
# COMPACT_ATOMS: atom_id res chain seq x y z
N MET A 1 -25.40 4.18 15.59
CA MET A 1 -25.19 3.34 14.39
C MET A 1 -23.77 2.81 14.45
N TRP A 2 -23.57 1.57 14.91
CA TRP A 2 -22.22 0.96 14.98
C TRP A 2 -21.82 0.47 13.59
N GLY A 3 -21.55 1.41 12.68
CA GLY A 3 -20.85 1.08 11.46
C GLY A 3 -19.42 0.73 11.84
N TRP A 4 -19.01 -0.52 11.66
CA TRP A 4 -17.62 -0.93 11.83
C TRP A 4 -16.76 -0.02 10.93
N ASN A 5 -16.00 0.89 11.54
CA ASN A 5 -15.23 1.87 10.79
C ASN A 5 -13.94 1.21 10.29
N HIS A 6 -14.03 0.65 9.08
CA HIS A 6 -12.90 0.04 8.36
C HIS A 6 -12.06 1.06 7.59
N ARG A 7 -12.36 2.36 7.75
CA ARG A 7 -11.64 3.43 7.05
C ARG A 7 -10.24 3.58 7.59
N HIS A 8 -9.29 3.54 6.67
CA HIS A 8 -7.89 3.76 6.95
C HIS A 8 -7.20 4.38 5.74
N GLU A 9 -6.01 4.92 5.96
CA GLU A 9 -5.16 5.47 4.92
C GLU A 9 -3.84 4.72 4.85
N LEU A 10 -3.35 4.47 3.64
CA LEU A 10 -1.99 4.02 3.38
C LEU A 10 -1.21 5.16 2.75
N GLU A 11 -0.20 5.64 3.45
CA GLU A 11 0.66 6.72 2.99
C GLU A 11 1.96 6.13 2.44
N TYR A 12 2.21 6.35 1.16
CA TYR A 12 3.36 5.86 0.43
C TYR A 12 4.41 6.96 0.36
N ARG A 13 5.58 6.67 0.93
CA ARG A 13 6.78 7.51 0.82
C ARG A 13 7.90 6.74 0.13
N TYR A 14 8.59 7.39 -0.79
CA TYR A 14 9.81 6.83 -1.37
C TYR A 14 11.02 7.31 -0.59
N GLU A 15 11.96 6.42 -0.32
CA GLU A 15 13.22 6.74 0.33
C GLU A 15 14.32 6.89 -0.73
N ASN A 16 14.88 8.10 -0.85
CA ASN A 16 15.95 8.37 -1.80
C ASN A 16 17.32 7.89 -1.29
N THR A 17 18.35 7.99 -2.13
CA THR A 17 19.71 7.54 -1.82
C THR A 17 20.36 8.32 -0.66
N ALA A 18 19.87 9.51 -0.34
CA ALA A 18 20.27 10.31 0.81
C ALA A 18 19.48 9.98 2.09
N GLY A 19 18.59 8.98 2.07
CA GLY A 19 17.74 8.58 3.19
C GLY A 19 16.56 9.51 3.46
N GLN A 20 16.32 10.50 2.61
CA GLN A 20 15.17 11.40 2.72
C GLN A 20 13.91 10.69 2.20
N ARG A 21 12.77 11.03 2.81
CA ARG A 21 11.48 10.41 2.52
C ARG A 21 10.58 11.42 1.81
N GLU A 22 10.33 11.16 0.54
CA GLU A 22 9.40 11.93 -0.28
C GLU A 22 8.00 11.33 -0.17
N HIS A 23 7.00 12.13 0.20
CA HIS A 23 5.60 11.70 0.10
C HIS A 23 5.17 11.64 -1.35
N VAL A 24 4.67 10.48 -1.77
CA VAL A 24 4.26 10.23 -3.15
C VAL A 24 2.75 10.15 -3.27
N TYR A 25 2.09 9.43 -2.36
CA TYR A 25 0.66 9.18 -2.46
C TYR A 25 0.05 8.82 -1.11
N THR A 26 -1.24 9.11 -0.95
CA THR A 26 -2.05 8.60 0.17
C THR A 26 -3.30 7.94 -0.41
N GLU A 27 -3.42 6.64 -0.19
CA GLU A 27 -4.58 5.86 -0.54
C GLU A 27 -5.60 5.90 0.61
N ARG A 28 -6.86 6.20 0.29
CA ARG A 28 -7.98 6.13 1.24
C ARG A 28 -8.74 4.83 1.02
N VAL A 29 -8.68 3.94 2.01
CA VAL A 29 -9.22 2.59 1.92
C VAL A 29 -10.39 2.43 2.89
N ASN A 30 -11.38 1.63 2.48
CA ASN A 30 -12.44 1.14 3.34
C ASN A 30 -12.56 -0.37 3.13
N ASP A 31 -11.74 -1.15 3.86
CA ASP A 31 -11.59 -2.59 3.66
C ASP A 31 -11.72 -3.32 5.00
N GLN A 32 -12.60 -4.31 5.05
CA GLN A 32 -12.81 -5.17 6.22
C GLN A 32 -11.56 -5.96 6.60
N GLY A 33 -10.68 -6.28 5.63
CA GLY A 33 -9.42 -6.97 5.83
C GLY A 33 -8.50 -6.33 6.86
N PHE A 34 -8.57 -5.00 6.94
CA PHE A 34 -7.86 -4.21 7.95
C PHE A 34 -8.21 -4.58 9.40
N CYS A 35 -9.42 -5.08 9.64
CA CYS A 35 -9.96 -5.38 10.97
C CYS A 35 -10.02 -6.89 11.28
N PHE A 36 -9.54 -7.79 10.40
CA PHE A 36 -9.73 -9.24 10.58
C PHE A 36 -9.04 -9.84 11.82
N GLU A 37 -7.89 -9.30 12.26
CA GLU A 37 -7.25 -9.76 13.49
C GLU A 37 -7.62 -8.87 14.68
N HIS A 38 -8.27 -9.49 15.67
CA HIS A 38 -8.79 -8.84 16.86
C HIS A 38 -7.93 -9.09 18.10
N ARG A 39 -7.05 -10.10 18.09
CA ARG A 39 -6.17 -10.41 19.22
C ARG A 39 -5.03 -9.39 19.30
N PRO A 40 -4.91 -8.62 20.39
CA PRO A 40 -3.90 -7.56 20.51
C PRO A 40 -2.48 -8.05 20.23
N GLU A 41 -2.14 -9.26 20.68
CA GLU A 41 -0.80 -9.85 20.56
C GLU A 41 -0.43 -10.17 19.10
N ARG A 42 -1.43 -10.35 18.23
CA ARG A 42 -1.24 -10.70 16.80
C ARG A 42 -1.49 -9.53 15.87
N ARG A 43 -2.18 -8.49 16.36
CA ARG A 43 -2.64 -7.36 15.57
C ARG A 43 -1.51 -6.63 14.84
N GLN A 44 -0.37 -6.41 15.50
CA GLN A 44 0.77 -5.76 14.85
C GLN A 44 1.32 -6.58 13.68
N ARG A 45 1.48 -7.90 13.86
CA ARG A 45 1.93 -8.81 12.81
C ARG A 45 0.94 -8.88 11.64
N TRP A 46 -0.35 -8.90 11.95
CA TRP A 46 -1.41 -8.83 10.95
C TRP A 46 -1.30 -7.55 10.12
N LEU A 47 -1.24 -6.39 10.77
CA LEU A 47 -1.13 -5.10 10.08
C LEU A 47 0.11 -5.02 9.18
N VAL A 48 1.27 -5.55 9.61
CA VAL A 48 2.45 -5.63 8.76
C VAL A 48 2.20 -6.46 7.50
N THR A 49 1.56 -7.62 7.65
CA THR A 49 1.28 -8.55 6.54
C THR A 49 0.26 -7.93 5.57
N TYR A 50 -0.85 -7.44 6.09
CA TYR A 50 -1.88 -6.74 5.34
C TYR A 50 -1.29 -5.56 4.56
N THR A 51 -0.55 -4.68 5.24
CA THR A 51 0.06 -3.49 4.60
C THR A 51 1.01 -3.89 3.48
N ARG A 52 1.78 -4.97 3.67
CA ARG A 52 2.69 -5.47 2.63
C ARG A 52 1.94 -5.94 1.40
N CYS A 53 0.86 -6.71 1.58
CA CYS A 53 0.03 -7.16 0.47
C CYS A 53 -0.57 -5.98 -0.31
N CYS A 54 -1.15 -4.99 0.39
CA CYS A 54 -1.69 -3.78 -0.24
C CYS A 54 -0.59 -3.00 -0.99
N ALA A 55 0.59 -2.86 -0.38
CA ALA A 55 1.69 -2.12 -0.98
C ALA A 55 2.25 -2.82 -2.22
N ASP A 56 2.43 -4.15 -2.17
CA ASP A 56 2.93 -4.92 -3.31
C ASP A 56 1.96 -4.82 -4.50
N ASP A 57 0.64 -4.90 -4.26
CA ASP A 57 -0.39 -4.70 -5.29
C ASP A 57 -0.36 -3.28 -5.87
N TYR A 58 -0.48 -2.25 -5.02
CA TYR A 58 -0.52 -0.86 -5.47
C TYR A 58 0.73 -0.48 -6.25
N LEU A 59 1.92 -0.76 -5.70
CA LEU A 59 3.19 -0.39 -6.33
C LEU A 59 3.40 -1.13 -7.66
N GLY A 60 3.00 -2.40 -7.74
CA GLY A 60 2.99 -3.16 -8.99
C GLY A 60 2.05 -2.54 -10.03
N ARG A 61 0.81 -2.24 -9.63
CA ARG A 61 -0.23 -1.67 -10.51
C ARG A 61 0.17 -0.32 -11.10
N VAL A 62 0.76 0.56 -10.28
CA VAL A 62 1.22 1.88 -10.75
C VAL A 62 2.60 1.86 -11.39
N ARG A 63 3.23 0.67 -11.51
CA ARG A 63 4.60 0.49 -12.01
C ARG A 63 5.57 1.44 -11.31
N ALA A 64 5.50 1.46 -9.99
CA ALA A 64 6.30 2.35 -9.16
C ALA A 64 7.80 2.19 -9.46
N ARG A 65 8.57 3.26 -9.27
CA ARG A 65 10.03 3.19 -9.43
C ARG A 65 10.64 2.16 -8.48
N ALA A 66 11.70 1.50 -8.96
CA ALA A 66 12.51 0.61 -8.15
C ALA A 66 13.12 1.37 -6.97
N GLY A 67 13.23 0.70 -5.81
CA GLY A 67 13.89 1.25 -4.64
C GLY A 67 13.17 0.95 -3.33
N THR A 68 13.43 1.77 -2.33
CA THR A 68 12.92 1.58 -0.97
C THR A 68 11.67 2.43 -0.77
N TRP A 69 10.61 1.79 -0.28
CA TRP A 69 9.34 2.42 0.02
C TRP A 69 9.03 2.26 1.50
N LEU A 70 8.56 3.36 2.11
CA LEU A 70 7.99 3.38 3.44
C LEU A 70 6.47 3.55 3.29
N VAL A 71 5.71 2.57 3.80
CA VAL A 71 4.25 2.61 3.78
C VAL A 71 3.75 2.71 5.21
N SER A 72 3.03 3.79 5.51
CA SER A 72 2.49 4.05 6.85
C SER A 72 0.97 3.94 6.83
N VAL A 73 0.41 3.20 7.79
CA VAL A 73 -1.04 3.01 7.91
C VAL A 73 -1.59 3.88 9.02
N TYR A 74 -2.69 4.56 8.72
CA TYR A 74 -3.40 5.40 9.66
C TYR A 74 -4.87 4.97 9.76
N ARG A 75 -5.39 4.85 10.98
CA ARG A 75 -6.84 4.76 11.19
C ARG A 75 -7.43 6.17 11.09
N VAL A 76 -8.60 6.27 10.45
CA VAL A 76 -9.32 7.55 10.31
C VAL A 76 -10.68 7.48 10.98
N LEU A 77 -10.88 8.25 12.05
CA LEU A 77 -12.14 8.39 12.78
C LEU A 77 -12.58 9.86 12.75
N GLY A 78 -13.52 10.20 11.85
CA GLY A 78 -13.91 11.60 11.65
C GLY A 78 -12.72 12.43 11.15
N ALA A 79 -12.32 13.45 11.93
CA ALA A 79 -11.14 14.27 11.66
C ALA A 79 -9.85 13.72 12.30
N GLU A 80 -9.94 12.69 13.14
CA GLU A 80 -8.78 12.09 13.81
C GLU A 80 -8.06 11.11 12.88
N ARG A 81 -6.73 11.23 12.83
CA ARG A 81 -5.83 10.36 12.07
C ARG A 81 -4.79 9.75 13.00
N THR A 82 -4.94 8.47 13.33
CA THR A 82 -4.07 7.77 14.28
C THR A 82 -3.11 6.85 13.52
N HIS A 83 -1.80 7.05 13.68
CA HIS A 83 -0.78 6.13 13.13
C HIS A 83 -0.88 4.76 13.80
N LEU A 84 -0.76 3.69 13.00
CA LEU A 84 -0.81 2.32 13.50
C LEU A 84 0.48 1.54 13.25
N VAL A 85 1.02 1.60 12.04
CA VAL A 85 2.23 0.87 11.66
C VAL A 85 2.91 1.57 10.49
N SER A 86 4.24 1.45 10.41
CA SER A 86 4.99 1.74 9.20
C SER A 86 5.83 0.54 8.83
N ILE A 87 5.79 0.15 7.56
CA ILE A 87 6.64 -0.90 7.01
C ILE A 87 7.60 -0.31 5.98
N ARG A 88 8.82 -0.84 5.94
CA ARG A 88 9.81 -0.54 4.91
C ARG A 88 9.93 -1.76 4.00
N LEU A 89 9.78 -1.57 2.70
CA LEU A 89 9.89 -2.63 1.71
C LEU A 89 10.71 -2.18 0.51
N ARG A 90 11.33 -3.14 -0.18
CA ARG A 90 12.06 -2.90 -1.42
C ARG A 90 11.19 -3.34 -2.59
N HIS A 91 10.90 -2.41 -3.49
CA HIS A 91 10.15 -2.65 -4.71
C HIS A 91 11.14 -2.81 -5.89
N PRO A 92 11.02 -3.86 -6.73
CA PRO A 92 11.94 -4.10 -7.85
C PRO A 92 11.78 -3.09 -9.00
N GLY A 93 10.65 -2.38 -9.07
CA GLY A 93 10.31 -1.47 -10.15
C GLY A 93 9.57 -2.17 -11.29
N GLY A 94 8.73 -1.40 -12.00
CA GLY A 94 8.16 -1.85 -13.27
C GLY A 94 8.96 -1.30 -14.45
N THR A 95 9.75 -2.14 -15.13
CA THR A 95 10.31 -1.77 -16.44
C THR A 95 9.16 -1.69 -17.44
N ARG A 96 8.96 -0.54 -18.11
CA ARG A 96 8.24 -0.55 -19.38
C ARG A 96 9.20 -1.17 -20.39
N GLU A 97 9.02 -2.44 -20.72
CA GLU A 97 9.64 -2.97 -21.94
C GLU A 97 9.14 -2.11 -23.10
N ALA A 98 10.09 -1.47 -23.78
CA ALA A 98 9.82 -0.79 -25.03
C ALA A 98 9.71 -1.87 -26.13
N GLY A 99 8.48 -2.28 -26.44
CA GLY A 99 8.15 -2.96 -27.70
C GLY A 99 7.89 -4.47 -27.61
N GLY A 100 6.87 -4.88 -28.38
CA GLY A 100 6.45 -6.26 -28.64
C GLY A 100 5.04 -6.52 -28.12
N ASP A 101 4.00 -6.78 -28.91
CA ASP A 101 3.81 -6.89 -30.35
C ASP A 101 2.29 -6.70 -30.55
N ALA A 102 1.89 -6.25 -31.72
CA ALA A 102 0.50 -6.15 -32.12
C ALA A 102 -0.10 -7.57 -32.23
N GLY A 103 -0.72 -8.06 -31.16
CA GLY A 103 -1.52 -9.28 -31.19
C GLY A 103 -2.90 -8.98 -31.78
N GLU A 104 -3.05 -9.24 -33.07
CA GLU A 104 -4.33 -9.38 -33.78
C GLU A 104 -5.38 -10.06 -32.91
N TYR A 105 -6.49 -9.36 -32.63
CA TYR A 105 -7.73 -10.05 -32.31
C TYR A 105 -8.29 -10.59 -33.62
N GLY A 106 -7.93 -11.84 -33.92
CA GLY A 106 -8.55 -12.65 -34.94
C GLY A 106 -10.06 -12.74 -34.70
N THR A 107 -10.81 -12.43 -35.75
CA THR A 107 -12.24 -12.71 -35.86
C THR A 107 -12.41 -14.21 -36.12
N ALA A 108 -13.29 -14.85 -35.35
CA ALA A 108 -13.95 -16.09 -35.70
C ALA A 108 -15.38 -16.04 -35.16
#